data_AF-A0A7C7KSP5-F1
#
_entry.id   AF-A0A7C7KSP5-F1
#
_cell.length_a   1.000
_cell.length_b   1.000
_cell.length_c   1.000
_cell.angle_alpha   90.00
_cell.angle_beta   90.00
_cell.angle_gamma   90.00
#
_symmetry.space_group_name_H-M   'P 1'
#
loop_
_entity.id
_entity.type
_entity.pdbx_description
1 polymer ?
#
loop_
_entity_poly.entity_id
_entity_poly.type
_entity_poly.pdbx_seq_one_letter_code
_entity_poly.pdbx_strand_id
1 'polypeptide(L)'
;LRMRRVVGTDSYAFNSIVCLAAVHAGKITTAEGGMVNVQIDPGMKKLVGSIRNGVETKNGSGGHTTISFVDSPLRAAAAPAQN
;
A
#
# COMPACT_ATOMS: atom_id res chain seq x y z
N LEU A 1 -22.94 -0.11 2.19
CA LEU A 1 -21.87 0.17 1.19
C LEU A 1 -20.57 0.42 1.93
N ARG A 2 -19.51 -0.40 1.75
CA ARG A 2 -18.17 0.02 2.17
C ARG A 2 -17.65 1.03 1.14
N MET A 3 -17.49 2.29 1.54
CA MET A 3 -16.87 3.32 0.69
C MET A 3 -15.47 2.87 0.32
N ARG A 4 -15.27 2.71 -0.98
CA ARG A 4 -13.99 2.53 -1.65
C ARG A 4 -13.09 3.72 -1.28
N ARG A 5 -12.16 3.52 -0.34
CA ARG A 5 -11.30 4.56 0.25
C ARG A 5 -9.88 4.00 0.41
N VAL A 6 -8.89 4.90 0.35
CA VAL A 6 -7.50 4.60 0.70
C VAL A 6 -7.21 5.14 2.10
N VAL A 7 -6.59 4.33 2.95
CA VAL A 7 -6.31 4.66 4.35
C VAL A 7 -4.82 4.51 4.61
N GLY A 8 -4.18 5.58 5.09
CA GLY A 8 -2.76 5.61 5.40
C GLY A 8 -1.87 6.27 4.35
N THR A 9 -0.59 6.38 4.69
CA THR A 9 0.48 7.01 3.92
C THR A 9 1.72 6.14 4.06
N ASP A 10 2.32 5.73 2.94
CA ASP A 10 3.45 4.79 2.83
C ASP A 10 3.17 3.36 3.34
N SER A 11 2.37 3.22 4.39
CA SER A 11 1.65 2.02 4.78
C SER A 11 0.14 2.25 4.58
N TYR A 12 -0.50 1.36 3.83
CA TYR A 12 -1.90 1.42 3.50
C TYR A 12 -2.65 0.26 4.15
N ALA A 13 -3.89 0.49 4.58
CA ALA A 13 -4.74 -0.61 5.06
C ALA A 13 -4.91 -1.63 3.94
N PHE A 14 -4.82 -2.93 4.26
CA PHE A 14 -4.84 -4.03 3.27
C PHE A 14 -6.07 -4.02 2.35
N ASN A 15 -7.20 -3.48 2.81
CA ASN A 15 -8.44 -3.37 2.05
C ASN A 15 -8.59 -2.05 1.26
N SER A 16 -7.52 -1.25 1.14
CA SER A 16 -7.51 -0.03 0.32
C SER A 16 -7.60 -0.34 -1.17
N ILE A 17 -8.07 0.61 -1.98
CA ILE A 17 -8.01 0.49 -3.44
C ILE A 17 -6.53 0.56 -3.88
N VAL A 18 -5.99 -0.57 -4.33
CA VAL A 18 -4.55 -0.69 -4.64
C VAL A 18 -4.08 0.31 -5.69
N CYS A 19 -4.85 0.54 -6.77
CA CYS A 19 -4.41 1.48 -7.82
C CYS A 19 -4.32 2.92 -7.31
N LEU A 20 -5.30 3.39 -6.53
CA LEU A 20 -5.24 4.73 -5.95
C LEU A 20 -4.17 4.86 -4.86
N ALA A 21 -3.94 3.80 -4.08
CA ALA A 21 -2.85 3.75 -3.12
C ALA A 21 -1.49 3.80 -3.82
N ALA A 22 -1.35 3.15 -4.98
CA ALA A 22 -0.14 3.17 -5.79
C ALA A 22 0.11 4.53 -6.45
N VAL A 23 -0.95 5.21 -6.93
CA VAL A 23 -0.86 6.60 -7.39
C VAL A 23 -0.44 7.51 -6.24
N HIS A 24 -1.08 7.38 -5.07
CA HIS A 24 -0.71 8.13 -3.88
C HIS A 24 0.76 7.90 -3.50
N ALA A 25 1.25 6.66 -3.61
CA ALA A 25 2.64 6.29 -3.38
C ALA A 25 3.62 6.74 -4.50
N GLY A 26 3.11 7.32 -5.58
CA GLY A 26 3.91 7.82 -6.71
C GLY A 26 4.50 6.71 -7.59
N LYS A 27 3.94 5.50 -7.54
CA LYS A 27 4.45 4.35 -8.33
C LYS A 27 3.89 4.29 -9.74
N ILE A 28 2.68 4.80 -9.91
CA ILE A 28 1.96 4.87 -11.19
C ILE A 28 1.17 6.18 -11.26
N THR A 29 0.69 6.54 -12.45
CA THR A 29 -0.23 7.66 -12.65
C THR A 29 -1.65 7.15 -12.91
N THR A 30 -2.66 8.00 -12.74
CA THR A 30 -4.05 7.66 -13.12
C THR A 30 -4.23 7.51 -14.62
N ALA A 31 -3.36 8.15 -15.42
CA ALA A 31 -3.41 8.11 -16.87
C ALA A 31 -2.77 6.83 -17.45
N GLU A 32 -1.63 6.42 -16.91
CA GLU A 32 -0.83 5.33 -17.48
C GLU A 32 -1.05 4.00 -16.74
N GLY A 33 -1.40 4.04 -15.45
CA GLY A 33 -1.38 2.85 -14.62
C GLY A 33 0.01 2.21 -14.57
N GLY A 34 0.07 0.88 -14.53
CA GLY A 34 1.32 0.12 -14.66
C GLY A 34 1.50 -0.99 -13.64
N MET A 35 2.68 -1.62 -13.69
CA MET A 35 3.08 -2.64 -12.73
C MET A 35 3.59 -1.99 -11.45
N VAL A 36 3.25 -2.58 -10.31
CA VAL A 36 3.73 -2.15 -8.99
C VAL A 36 4.11 -3.37 -8.18
N ASN A 37 5.15 -3.22 -7.35
CA ASN A 37 5.51 -4.24 -6.37
C ASN A 37 4.88 -3.87 -5.03
N VAL A 38 4.15 -4.82 -4.45
CA VAL A 38 3.50 -4.67 -3.15
C VAL A 38 4.23 -5.52 -2.14
N GLN A 39 4.58 -4.93 -1.00
CA GLN A 39 5.04 -5.64 0.17
C GLN A 39 3.89 -5.78 1.17
N ILE A 40 3.76 -6.97 1.76
CA ILE A 40 2.82 -7.25 2.84
C ILE A 40 3.56 -7.04 4.16
N ASP A 41 3.02 -6.16 5.00
CA ASP A 41 3.63 -5.75 6.26
C ASP A 41 2.73 -6.09 7.45
N PRO A 42 3.30 -6.19 8.67
CA PRO A 42 2.50 -6.32 9.90
C PRO A 42 1.50 -5.18 10.06
N GLY A 43 0.33 -5.49 10.62
CA GLY A 43 -0.72 -4.52 10.88
C GLY A 43 -0.32 -3.40 11.84
N MET A 44 -0.92 -2.23 11.64
CA MET A 44 -0.73 -1.06 12.51
C MET A 44 -2.04 -0.65 13.17
N LYS A 45 -1.98 -0.27 14.45
CA LYS A 45 -3.17 0.22 15.17
C LYS A 45 -3.74 1.49 14.54
N LYS A 46 -2.86 2.40 14.10
CA LYS A 46 -3.21 3.70 13.52
C LYS A 46 -2.38 3.96 12.26
N LEU A 47 -3.07 4.41 11.22
CA LEU A 47 -2.53 4.92 9.99
C LEU A 47 -2.93 6.39 9.84
N VAL A 48 -2.02 7.20 9.30
CA VAL A 48 -2.23 8.62 9.05
C VAL A 48 -2.37 8.84 7.55
N GLY A 49 -3.48 9.43 7.13
CA GLY A 49 -3.72 9.84 5.75
C GLY A 49 -3.02 11.16 5.42
N SER A 50 -2.81 11.39 4.14
CA SER A 50 -2.21 12.61 3.58
C SER A 50 -2.72 12.86 2.16
N ILE A 51 -2.25 13.94 1.56
CA ILE A 51 -2.46 14.24 0.15
C ILE A 51 -1.11 14.14 -0.56
N ARG A 52 -1.00 13.23 -1.53
CA ARG A 52 0.18 13.05 -2.39
C ARG A 52 -0.27 12.68 -3.79
N ASN A 53 0.45 13.18 -4.81
CA ASN A 53 0.22 12.84 -6.22
C ASN A 53 -1.25 13.01 -6.66
N GLY A 54 -1.94 14.03 -6.14
CA GLY A 54 -3.34 14.32 -6.44
C GLY A 54 -4.36 13.39 -5.78
N VAL A 55 -3.95 12.46 -4.92
CA VAL A 55 -4.85 11.55 -4.18
C VAL A 55 -4.88 11.95 -2.71
N GLU A 56 -6.08 12.07 -2.14
CA GLU A 56 -6.28 12.22 -0.70
C GLU A 56 -6.58 10.86 -0.06
N THR A 57 -5.88 10.54 1.03
CA THR A 57 -6.11 9.35 1.85
C THR A 57 -6.60 9.75 3.23
N LYS A 58 -7.19 8.80 3.98
CA LYS A 58 -7.74 9.09 5.32
C LYS A 58 -6.93 8.44 6.43
N ASN A 59 -7.07 9.01 7.63
CA ASN A 59 -6.68 8.35 8.87
C ASN A 59 -7.56 7.11 9.10
N GLY A 60 -7.02 6.10 9.77
CA GLY A 60 -7.77 4.91 10.14
C GLY A 60 -6.93 3.86 10.86
N SER A 61 -7.42 2.63 10.91
CA SER A 61 -6.67 1.48 11.42
C SER A 61 -6.06 0.69 10.26
N GLY A 62 -4.85 0.18 10.47
CA GLY A 62 -4.20 -0.77 9.57
C GLY A 62 -4.58 -2.23 9.84
N GLY A 63 -5.39 -2.51 10.87
CA GLY A 63 -5.80 -3.89 11.19
C GLY A 63 -4.62 -4.79 11.51
N HIS A 64 -4.68 -6.06 11.07
CA HIS A 64 -3.64 -7.07 11.29
C HIS A 64 -2.57 -7.10 10.19
N THR A 65 -2.84 -6.44 9.07
CA THR A 65 -1.98 -6.46 7.88
C THR A 65 -2.10 -5.14 7.15
N THR A 66 -0.96 -4.57 6.78
CA THR A 66 -0.87 -3.42 5.89
C THR A 66 -0.13 -3.79 4.62
N ILE A 67 -0.18 -2.90 3.64
CA ILE A 67 0.62 -3.01 2.43
C ILE A 67 1.45 -1.74 2.22
N SER A 68 2.63 -1.89 1.64
CA SER A 68 3.45 -0.79 1.14
C SER A 68 3.88 -1.07 -0.30
N PHE A 69 4.36 -0.04 -1.00
CA PHE A 69 4.84 -0.20 -2.37
C PHE A 69 6.35 0.00 -2.43
N VAL A 70 7.04 -0.96 -3.05
CA VAL A 70 8.51 -0.99 -3.14
C VAL A 70 8.95 -0.91 -4.61
N ASP A 71 10.15 -0.38 -4.87
CA ASP A 71 10.67 -0.23 -6.25
C ASP A 71 11.12 -1.56 -6.85
N SER A 72 11.57 -2.47 -6.00
CA SER A 72 11.90 -3.83 -6.39
C SER A 72 11.46 -4.76 -5.28
N PRO A 73 10.90 -5.94 -5.59
CA PRO A 73 10.65 -6.92 -4.55
C PRO A 73 11.97 -7.21 -3.86
N LEU A 74 11.96 -7.18 -2.52
CA LEU A 74 13.11 -7.64 -1.74
C LEU A 74 13.58 -8.94 -2.35
N ARG A 75 14.85 -9.00 -2.78
CA ARG A 75 15.47 -10.24 -3.22
C ARG A 75 15.20 -11.23 -2.11
N ALA A 76 14.40 -12.26 -2.39
CA ALA A 76 14.02 -13.24 -1.37
C ALA A 76 15.32 -13.61 -0.64
N ALA A 77 15.43 -13.20 0.63
CA ALA A 77 16.50 -13.71 1.47
C ALA A 77 16.39 -15.21 1.31
N ALA A 78 17.41 -15.84 0.71
CA ALA A 78 17.35 -17.21 0.22
C ALA A 78 16.52 -18.03 1.20
N ALA A 79 15.32 -18.45 0.76
CA ALA A 79 14.46 -19.22 1.62
C ALA A 79 15.30 -20.38 2.16
N PRO A 80 15.33 -20.66 3.47
CA PRO A 80 15.99 -21.87 3.93
C PRO A 80 15.37 -23.01 3.15
N ALA A 81 16.23 -23.87 2.57
CA ALA A 81 15.79 -25.04 1.84
C ALA A 81 14.73 -25.75 2.68
N GLN A 82 13.52 -25.84 2.14
CA GLN A 82 12.47 -26.65 2.76
C GLN A 82 12.94 -28.10 2.61
N ASN A 83 13.50 -28.64 3.68
CA ASN A 83 13.89 -30.05 3.80
C ASN A 83 12.70 -30.88 4.24
#